data_AF-A0A7V8ZIU5-F1
#
_entry.id   AF-A0A7V8ZIU5-F1
#
_cell.length_a   1.000
_cell.length_b   1.000
_cell.length_c   1.000
_cell.angle_alpha   90.00
_cell.angle_beta   90.00
_cell.angle_gamma   90.00
#
_symmetry.space_group_name_H-M   'P 1'
#
loop_
_entity.id
_entity.type
_entity.pdbx_description
1 polymer ?
#
loop_
_entity_poly.entity_id
_entity_poly.type
_entity_poly.pdbx_seq_one_letter_code
_entity_poly.pdbx_strand_id
1 'polypeptide(L)' 'MTPAVLRLSAFPDGPGGGNPAGVVLDAGGLSADRMLAIAAEVG' A
#
# COMPACT_ATOMS: atom_id res chain seq x y z
N MET A 1 -4.17 10.55 -12.79
CA MET A 1 -5.13 9.89 -11.88
C MET A 1 -4.35 9.36 -10.69
N THR A 2 -4.93 9.41 -9.48
CA THR A 2 -4.30 8.82 -8.29
C THR A 2 -4.56 7.31 -8.28
N PRO A 3 -3.52 6.46 -8.15
CA PRO A 3 -3.71 5.01 -8.13
C PRO A 3 -4.50 4.58 -6.88
N ALA A 4 -5.34 3.57 -7.02
CA ALA A 4 -6.04 2.99 -5.88
C ALA A 4 -5.06 2.24 -4.99
N VAL A 5 -5.18 2.45 -3.66
CA VAL A 5 -4.38 1.75 -2.66
C VAL A 5 -5.28 0.81 -1.87
N LEU A 6 -4.95 -0.48 -1.86
CA LEU A 6 -5.55 -1.45 -0.96
C LEU A 6 -4.83 -1.40 0.39
N ARG A 7 -5.58 -1.45 1.49
CA ARG A 7 -5.04 -1.62 2.85
C ARG A 7 -5.31 -3.04 3.31
N LEU A 8 -4.25 -3.83 3.37
CA LEU A 8 -4.31 -5.24 3.78
C LEU A 8 -3.57 -5.41 5.11
N SER A 9 -3.90 -6.46 5.85
CA SER A 9 -3.07 -6.91 6.98
C SER A 9 -2.31 -8.16 6.56
N ALA A 10 -0.98 -8.10 6.57
CA ALA A 10 -0.12 -9.24 6.36
C ALA A 10 0.04 -10.05 7.65
N PHE A 11 0.07 -11.37 7.56
CA PHE A 11 0.23 -12.29 8.70
C PHE A 11 -0.78 -12.05 9.85
N PRO A 12 -2.10 -11.92 9.59
CA PRO A 12 -3.06 -11.79 10.66
C PRO A 12 -3.22 -13.12 11.41
N ASP A 13 -3.21 -13.07 12.74
CA ASP A 13 -3.48 -14.18 13.66
C ASP A 13 -4.82 -14.03 14.40
N GLY A 14 -5.55 -12.95 14.12
CA GLY A 14 -6.86 -12.65 14.66
C GLY A 14 -7.39 -11.29 14.18
N PRO A 15 -8.61 -10.91 14.59
CA PRO A 15 -9.18 -9.60 14.27
C PRO A 15 -8.29 -8.46 14.77
N GLY A 16 -7.87 -7.57 13.89
CA GLY A 16 -7.00 -6.43 14.22
C GLY A 16 -5.51 -6.76 14.39
N GLY A 17 -5.11 -8.03 14.26
CA GLY A 17 -3.71 -8.45 14.27
C GLY A 17 -3.03 -8.32 12.90
N GLY A 18 -1.72 -8.63 12.89
CA GLY A 18 -0.86 -8.59 11.70
C GLY A 18 -0.18 -7.25 11.45
N ASN A 19 0.45 -7.14 10.28
CA ASN A 19 1.18 -5.97 9.83
C ASN A 19 0.41 -5.25 8.71
N PRO A 20 -0.12 -4.04 8.94
CA PRO A 20 -0.76 -3.24 7.90
C PRO A 20 0.19 -2.97 6.73
N ALA A 21 -0.31 -3.14 5.50
CA ALA A 21 0.44 -2.93 4.28
C ALA A 21 -0.42 -2.28 3.21
N GLY A 22 0.13 -1.25 2.56
CA GLY A 22 -0.43 -0.65 1.35
C GLY A 22 -0.03 -1.44 0.10
N VAL A 23 -0.99 -1.73 -0.78
CA VAL A 23 -0.75 -2.43 -2.06
C VAL A 23 -1.33 -1.64 -3.22
N VAL A 24 -0.51 -1.41 -4.25
CA VAL A 24 -0.92 -0.87 -5.56
C VAL A 24 -0.73 -1.96 -6.60
N LEU A 25 -1.81 -2.37 -7.28
CA LEU A 25 -1.78 -3.51 -8.21
C LEU A 25 -1.25 -3.14 -9.60
N ASP A 26 -1.62 -1.97 -10.14
CA ASP A 26 -1.22 -1.50 -11.46
C ASP A 26 -0.19 -0.36 -11.36
N ALA A 27 1.00 -0.71 -10.86
CA ALA A 27 2.06 0.25 -10.59
C ALA A 27 3.05 0.45 -11.76
N GLY A 28 2.84 -0.20 -12.91
CA GLY A 28 3.82 -0.24 -14.01
C GLY A 28 4.14 1.13 -14.63
N GLY A 29 3.24 2.10 -14.49
CA GLY A 29 3.45 3.48 -14.95
C GLY A 29 3.99 4.44 -13.88
N LEU A 30 4.28 3.98 -12.67
CA LEU A 30 4.74 4.84 -11.58
C LEU A 30 6.26 4.99 -11.59
N SER A 31 6.73 6.23 -11.43
CA SER A 31 8.13 6.47 -11.10
C SER A 31 8.43 6.09 -9.66
N ALA A 32 9.70 5.84 -9.35
CA ALA A 32 10.15 5.57 -7.98
C ALA A 32 9.78 6.70 -7.00
N ASP A 33 9.95 7.97 -7.41
CA ASP A 33 9.57 9.12 -6.59
C ASP A 33 8.07 9.15 -6.28
N ARG A 34 7.23 8.74 -7.25
CA ARG A 34 5.78 8.67 -7.01
C ARG A 34 5.42 7.51 -6.10
N MET A 35 6.09 6.35 -6.22
CA MET A 35 5.91 5.24 -5.28
C MET A 35 6.28 5.66 -3.85
N LEU A 36 7.39 6.41 -3.69
CA LEU A 36 7.81 6.91 -2.38
C LEU A 36 6.80 7.90 -1.78
N ALA A 37 6.28 8.83 -2.59
CA ALA A 37 5.25 9.77 -2.15
C ALA A 37 3.97 9.04 -1.70
N ILE A 38 3.54 8.01 -2.46
CA ILE A 38 2.37 7.20 -2.10
C ILE A 38 2.63 6.46 -0.78
N ALA A 39 3.81 5.88 -0.57
CA ALA A 39 4.13 5.21 0.68
C ALA A 39 4.04 6.17 1.88
N ALA A 40 4.54 7.40 1.75
CA ALA A 40 4.43 8.43 2.78
C ALA A 40 2.97 8.87 3.03
N GLU A 41 2.13 8.91 1.98
CA GLU A 41 0.69 9.18 2.10
C GLU A 41 -0.07 8.04 2.82
N VAL A 42 0.40 6.80 2.70
CA VAL A 42 -0.25 5.61 3.26
C VAL A 42 0.02 5.45 4.75
N GLY A 43 1.28 5.64 5.16
CA GLY A 43 1.77 5.37 6.52
C GLY A 43 2.51 4.04 6.63
#